data_AF-A0A7C3ZPY5-F1
#
_entry.id   AF-A0A7C3ZPY5-F1
#
_cell.length_a   1.000
_cell.length_b   1.000
_cell.length_c   1.000
_cell.angle_alpha   90.00
_cell.angle_beta   90.00
_cell.angle_gamma   90.00
#
_symmetry.space_group_name_H-M   'P 1'
#
loop_
_entity.id
_entity.type
_entity.pdbx_description
1 polymer ?
#
loop_
_entity_poly.entity_id
_entity_poly.type
_entity_poly.pdbx_seq_one_letter_code
_entity_poly.pdbx_strand_id
1 'polypeptide(L)' 'MTNEWIIDVLTDLKRFAQENGLHATASELDDVCLVALAELASMQAGDMGQTNNHEGGSGKPHQPVTESDVA' A
#
# COMPACT_ATOMS: atom_id res chain seq x y z
N MET A 1 -8.43 -9.87 9.62
CA MET A 1 -9.19 -10.32 8.44
C MET A 1 -8.57 -9.62 7.26
N THR A 2 -7.68 -10.29 6.53
CA THR A 2 -7.03 -9.73 5.35
C THR A 2 -8.07 -9.57 4.23
N ASN A 3 -7.91 -8.54 3.39
CA ASN A 3 -8.81 -8.25 2.27
C ASN A 3 -8.75 -9.30 1.15
N GLU A 4 -8.15 -10.48 1.39
CA GLU A 4 -7.94 -11.54 0.41
C GLU A 4 -9.24 -12.26 0.01
N TRP A 5 -10.27 -12.19 0.85
CA TRP A 5 -11.59 -12.78 0.58
C TRP A 5 -12.24 -12.23 -0.71
N ILE A 6 -11.83 -11.04 -1.18
CA ILE A 6 -12.33 -10.47 -2.43
C ILE A 6 -11.93 -11.32 -3.65
N ILE A 7 -10.77 -11.98 -3.61
CA ILE A 7 -10.29 -12.81 -4.72
C ILE A 7 -11.17 -14.05 -4.87
N ASP A 8 -11.56 -14.65 -3.74
CA ASP A 8 -12.48 -15.79 -3.74
C ASP A 8 -13.85 -15.38 -4.33
N VAL A 9 -14.39 -14.22 -3.91
CA VAL A 9 -15.66 -13.71 -4.44
C VAL A 9 -15.60 -13.42 -5.93
N LEU A 10 -14.53 -12.77 -6.41
CA LEU A 10 -14.38 -12.49 -7.85
C LEU A 10 -14.23 -13.79 -8.67
N THR A 11 -13.56 -14.79 -8.12
CA THR A 11 -13.43 -16.11 -8.74
C THR A 11 -14.78 -16.82 -8.84
N ASP A 12 -15.60 -16.77 -7.79
CA ASP A 12 -16.95 -17.34 -7.77
C ASP A 12 -17.87 -16.64 -8.79
N LEU A 13 -17.82 -15.30 -8.86
CA LEU A 13 -18.59 -14.54 -9.85
C LEU A 13 -18.16 -14.85 -11.28
N LYS A 14 -16.85 -15.03 -11.51
CA LYS A 14 -16.33 -15.42 -12.82
C LYS A 14 -16.84 -16.79 -13.23
N ARG A 15 -16.80 -17.77 -12.32
CA ARG A 15 -17.36 -19.11 -12.57
C ARG A 15 -18.85 -19.02 -12.90
N PHE A 16 -19.62 -18.29 -12.10
CA PHE A 16 -21.04 -18.06 -12.36
C PHE A 16 -21.27 -17.46 -13.76
N ALA A 17 -20.50 -16.44 -14.14
CA ALA A 17 -20.60 -15.81 -15.45
C ALA A 17 -20.28 -16.79 -16.59
N GLN A 18 -19.26 -17.64 -16.44
CA GLN A 18 -18.90 -18.66 -17.42
C GLN A 18 -20.01 -19.71 -17.58
N GLU A 19 -20.55 -20.22 -16.48
CA GLU A 19 -21.61 -21.22 -16.47
C GLU A 19 -22.92 -20.71 -17.10
N ASN A 20 -23.15 -19.39 -17.06
CA ASN A 20 -24.35 -18.75 -17.60
C ASN A 20 -24.13 -18.11 -18.99
N GLY A 21 -22.99 -18.36 -19.65
CA GLY A 21 -22.71 -17.82 -20.98
C GLY A 21 -22.46 -16.31 -21.02
N LEU A 22 -22.22 -15.67 -19.87
CA LEU A 22 -21.89 -14.25 -19.74
C LEU A 22 -20.40 -14.02 -20.00
N HIS A 23 -19.92 -14.39 -21.19
CA HIS A 23 -18.49 -14.43 -21.52
C HIS A 23 -17.80 -13.06 -21.40
N ALA A 24 -18.46 -11.98 -21.79
CA ALA A 24 -17.93 -10.63 -21.64
C ALA A 24 -17.72 -10.27 -20.15
N THR A 25 -18.72 -10.55 -19.31
CA THR A 25 -18.62 -10.36 -17.86
C THR A 25 -17.51 -11.20 -17.24
N ALA A 26 -17.36 -12.47 -17.66
CA ALA A 26 -16.28 -13.33 -17.18
C ALA A 26 -14.89 -12.82 -17.58
N SER A 27 -14.76 -12.16 -18.74
CA SER A 27 -13.52 -11.52 -19.19
C SER A 27 -13.20 -10.30 -18.33
N GLU A 28 -14.16 -9.39 -18.14
CA GLU A 28 -13.98 -8.21 -17.29
C GLU A 28 -13.64 -8.59 -15.83
N LEU A 29 -14.25 -9.67 -15.31
CA LEU A 29 -13.92 -10.17 -13.98
C LEU A 29 -12.47 -10.69 -13.87
N ASP A 30 -11.87 -11.15 -14.97
CA ASP A 30 -10.46 -11.53 -14.99
C ASP A 30 -9.54 -10.30 -14.82
N ASP A 31 -9.86 -9.20 -15.50
CA ASP A 31 -9.14 -7.93 -15.37
C ASP A 31 -9.31 -7.33 -13.97
N VAL A 32 -10.53 -7.39 -13.41
CA VAL A 32 -10.79 -6.94 -12.03
C VAL A 32 -9.99 -7.76 -11.01
N CYS A 33 -9.85 -9.09 -11.21
CA CYS A 33 -8.98 -9.91 -10.37
C CYS A 33 -7.52 -9.44 -10.39
N LEU A 34 -6.98 -9.07 -11.55
CA LEU A 34 -5.60 -8.58 -11.67
C LEU A 34 -5.39 -7.28 -10.89
N VAL A 35 -6.33 -6.34 -10.99
CA VAL A 35 -6.28 -5.07 -10.23
C VAL A 35 -6.34 -5.34 -8.73
N ALA A 36 -7.28 -6.19 -8.29
CA ALA A 36 -7.43 -6.53 -6.87
C ALA A 36 -6.16 -7.20 -6.30
N LEU A 37 -5.54 -8.12 -7.05
CA LEU A 37 -4.27 -8.75 -6.65
C LEU A 37 -3.14 -7.72 -6.52
N ALA A 38 -3.04 -6.78 -7.47
CA ALA A 38 -2.03 -5.72 -7.42
C ALA A 38 -2.21 -4.79 -6.22
N GLU A 39 -3.45 -4.41 -5.91
CA GLU A 39 -3.78 -3.60 -4.73
C GLU A 39 -3.44 -4.34 -3.42
N LEU A 40 -3.84 -5.61 -3.29
CA LEU A 40 -3.54 -6.43 -2.12
C LEU A 40 -2.03 -6.63 -1.92
N ALA A 41 -1.27 -6.83 -3.00
CA ALA A 41 0.18 -6.91 -2.94
C ALA A 41 0.81 -5.59 -2.49
N SER A 42 0.31 -4.46 -3.00
CA SER A 42 0.77 -3.13 -2.60
C SER A 42 0.47 -2.81 -1.13
N MET A 43 -0.68 -3.25 -0.61
CA MET A 43 -1.04 -3.07 0.81
C MET A 43 -0.08 -3.85 1.73
N GLN A 44 0.29 -5.08 1.35
CA GLN A 44 1.26 -5.89 2.10
C GLN A 44 2.68 -5.30 2.03
N ALA A 45 3.07 -4.72 0.90
CA ALA A 45 4.35 -4.04 0.75
C ALA A 45 4.43 -2.73 1.56
N GLY A 46 3.32 -1.98 1.66
CA GLY A 46 3.22 -0.76 2.47
C GLY A 46 3.35 -1.02 3.97
N ASP A 47 2.83 -2.14 4.46
CA ASP A 47 2.94 -2.55 5.87
C ASP A 47 4.39 -2.88 6.27
N MET A 48 5.18 -3.46 5.36
CA MET A 48 6.62 -3.69 5.56
C MET A 48 7.49 -2.42 5.46
N GLY A 49 6.95 -1.33 4.90
CA GLY A 49 7.67 -0.05 4.73
C GLY A 49 7.64 0.87 5.95
N GLN A 50 6.83 0.58 6.97
CA GLN A 50 6.78 1.34 8.23
C GLN A 50 7.65 0.71 9.31
N THR A 51 8.92 0.44 9.01
CA THR A 51 9.93 0.20 10.06
C THR A 51 10.80 1.44 10.23
N ASN A 52 10.46 2.22 11.27
CA ASN A 52 11.37 3.00 12.11
C ASN A 52 12.48 3.84 11.42
N ASN A 53 12.11 4.96 10.80
CA ASN A 53 13.04 6.10 10.66
C ASN A 53 12.59 7.25 11.57
N HIS A 54 12.71 7.04 12.89
CA HIS A 54 12.62 8.10 13.90
C HIS A 54 14.02 8.36 14.50
N GLU A 55 15.06 8.47 13.67
CA GLU A 55 16.39 8.87 14.14
C GLU A 55 17.03 9.86 13.17
N GLY A 56 17.44 11.03 13.68
CA GLY A 56 18.48 11.86 13.05
C GLY A 56 18.12 13.28 12.61
N GLY A 57 17.32 14.04 13.37
CA GLY A 57 16.93 15.42 13.03
C GLY A 57 17.66 16.53 13.82
N SER A 58 19.00 16.56 13.78
CA SER A 58 19.88 17.74 13.96
C SER A 58 19.45 18.86 14.93
N GLY A 59 19.63 18.64 16.23
CA GLY A 59 19.75 19.73 17.21
C GLY A 59 21.17 20.30 17.18
N LYS A 60 21.41 21.33 16.37
CA LYS A 60 22.65 22.14 16.47
C LYS A 60 22.68 22.80 17.85
N PRO A 61 23.74 22.65 18.67
CA PRO A 61 23.86 23.45 19.86
C PRO A 61 24.18 24.88 19.41
N HIS A 62 23.19 25.77 19.57
CA HIS A 62 23.40 27.21 19.56
C HIS A 62 24.42 27.54 20.66
N GLN A 63 25.64 27.92 20.27
CA GLN A 63 26.52 28.63 21.17
C GLN A 63 26.18 30.13 21.09
N PRO A 64 25.79 30.78 22.20
CA PRO A 64 25.73 32.23 22.22
C PRO A 64 27.15 32.78 22.21
N VAL A 65 27.51 33.49 21.14
CA VAL A 65 28.65 34.41 21.17
C VAL A 65 28.21 35.64 21.96
N THR A 66 28.72 35.80 23.17
CA THR A 66 28.62 37.06 23.90
C THR A 66 30.02 37.66 23.99
N GLU A 67 30.18 38.72 23.19
CA GLU A 67 31.02 39.90 23.40
C GLU A 67 32.33 39.71 24.19
N SER A 68 33.42 39.64 23.43
CA SER A 68 34.72 40.10 23.87
C SER A 68 34.68 41.63 23.87
N ASP A 69 34.46 42.22 25.04
CA ASP A 69 34.64 43.66 25.25
C ASP A 69 36.09 44.05 24.98
N VAL A 70 36.23 45.18 24.33
CA VAL A 70 37.42 45.72 23.70
C VAL A 70 37.96 46.84 24.58
N ALA A 71 39.26 46.77 24.88
CA ALA A 71 40.17 47.84 25.33
C ALA A 71 39.99 48.41 26.76
#